data_AF-A0AA47M466-F1
#
_entry.id   AF-A0AA47M466-F1
#
_cell.length_a   1.000
_cell.length_b   1.000
_cell.length_c   1.000
_cell.angle_alpha   90.00
_cell.angle_beta   90.00
_cell.angle_gamma   90.00
#
_symmetry.space_group_name_H-M   'P 1'
#
loop_
_entity.id
_entity.type
_entity.pdbx_description
1 polymer ?
#
loop_
_entity_poly.entity_id
_entity_poly.type
_entity_poly.pdbx_seq_one_letter_code
_entity_poly.pdbx_strand_id
1 'polypeptide(L)'
;MFKVMAPVKVITTVMCEDEQPTISMIAPLRAKLKKHFQAATEDTGLIKEMKKVFLDDFEKRYTQVEDLLYTASALDPRFKSLPFLSDHDTETVFRSISDEATALHKKKRQTSKATLVLCKKTLPMEMQITAQSRSRKNHKLHSPIGYYMSCINYI
;
A
#
# COMPACT_ATOMS: atom_id res chain seq x y z
N MET A 1 -1.63 34.26 -17.33
CA MET A 1 -0.86 33.76 -16.16
C MET A 1 -1.74 33.13 -15.08
N PHE A 2 -2.76 33.82 -14.54
CA PHE A 2 -3.63 33.29 -13.47
C PHE A 2 -4.24 31.90 -13.76
N LYS A 3 -4.78 31.68 -14.97
CA LYS A 3 -5.37 30.40 -15.38
C LYS A 3 -4.37 29.22 -15.41
N VAL A 4 -3.09 29.50 -15.67
CA VAL A 4 -2.04 28.46 -15.74
C VAL A 4 -1.68 27.97 -14.34
N MET A 5 -1.60 28.88 -13.36
CA MET A 5 -1.19 28.57 -11.98
C MET A 5 -2.33 28.16 -11.05
N ALA A 6 -3.59 28.34 -11.46
CA ALA A 6 -4.74 28.04 -10.61
C ALA A 6 -4.73 26.60 -10.04
N PRO A 7 -4.44 25.53 -10.83
CA PRO A 7 -4.40 24.18 -10.27
C PRO A 7 -3.23 23.92 -9.32
N VAL A 8 -2.10 24.59 -9.54
CA VAL A 8 -0.95 24.50 -8.63
C VAL A 8 -1.32 25.08 -7.28
N LYS A 9 -1.95 26.26 -7.26
CA LYS A 9 -2.44 26.88 -6.03
C LYS A 9 -3.40 25.95 -5.29
N VAL A 10 -4.42 25.42 -5.98
CA VAL A 10 -5.41 24.51 -5.36
C VAL A 10 -4.74 23.30 -4.75
N ILE A 11 -3.84 22.64 -5.48
CA ILE A 11 -3.17 21.43 -5.00
C ILE A 11 -2.28 21.74 -3.80
N THR A 12 -1.48 22.82 -3.86
CA THR A 12 -0.65 23.24 -2.73
C THR A 12 -1.49 23.57 -1.50
N THR A 13 -2.62 24.27 -1.66
CA THR A 13 -3.53 24.54 -0.54
C THR A 13 -4.04 23.25 0.10
N VAL A 14 -4.55 22.30 -0.69
CA VAL A 14 -5.02 21.01 -0.17
C VAL A 14 -3.90 20.23 0.52
N MET A 15 -2.67 20.24 -0.02
CA MET A 15 -1.53 19.55 0.60
C MET A 15 -1.05 20.22 1.89
N CYS A 16 -1.19 21.54 1.98
CA CYS A 16 -0.77 22.31 3.16
C CYS A 16 -1.84 22.33 4.26
N GLU A 17 -3.12 22.15 3.91
CA GLU A 17 -4.22 22.02 4.85
C GLU A 17 -4.29 20.61 5.47
N ASP A 18 -3.76 19.59 4.79
CA ASP A 18 -3.66 18.24 5.33
C ASP A 18 -2.52 18.16 6.36
N GLU A 19 -2.85 17.89 7.62
CA GLU A 19 -1.85 17.71 8.69
C GLU A 19 -0.93 16.51 8.43
N GLN A 20 -1.39 15.51 7.67
CA GLN A 20 -0.67 14.27 7.39
C GLN A 20 -0.82 13.88 5.91
N PRO A 21 -0.16 14.62 4.99
CA PRO A 21 -0.28 14.36 3.56
C PRO A 21 0.17 12.94 3.22
N THR A 22 -0.68 12.22 2.49
CA THR A 22 -0.47 10.80 2.16
C THR A 22 0.28 10.63 0.84
N ILE A 23 1.28 9.75 0.83
CA ILE A 23 2.07 9.43 -0.36
C ILE A 23 1.23 8.90 -1.53
N SER A 24 0.10 8.24 -1.22
CA SER A 24 -0.89 7.74 -2.20
C SER A 24 -1.52 8.82 -3.06
N MET A 25 -1.44 10.09 -2.65
CA MET A 25 -2.04 11.23 -3.35
C MET A 25 -1.09 11.86 -4.38
N ILE A 26 0.23 11.62 -4.28
CA ILE A 26 1.24 12.28 -5.12
C ILE A 26 1.07 11.91 -6.60
N ALA A 27 0.93 10.62 -6.94
CA ALA A 27 0.76 10.18 -8.33
C ALA A 27 -0.52 10.74 -8.99
N PRO A 28 -1.71 10.65 -8.36
CA PRO A 28 -2.94 11.27 -8.89
C PRO A 28 -2.79 12.77 -9.15
N LEU A 29 -2.17 13.51 -8.22
CA LEU A 29 -1.97 14.95 -8.35
C LEU A 29 -0.98 15.29 -9.46
N ARG A 30 0.13 14.56 -9.54
CA ARG A 30 1.13 14.72 -10.61
C ARG A 30 0.47 14.53 -11.98
N ALA A 31 -0.33 13.48 -12.15
CA ALA A 31 -1.02 13.23 -13.41
C ALA A 31 -2.04 14.33 -13.75
N LYS A 32 -2.79 14.82 -12.75
CA LYS A 32 -3.73 15.94 -12.92
C LYS A 32 -3.03 17.23 -13.36
N LEU A 33 -1.86 17.53 -12.77
CA LEU A 33 -1.02 18.67 -13.16
C LEU A 33 -0.46 18.50 -14.57
N LYS A 34 0.09 17.32 -14.90
CA LYS A 34 0.59 17.01 -16.25
C LYS A 34 -0.51 17.24 -17.31
N LYS A 35 -1.71 16.73 -17.06
CA LYS A 35 -2.87 16.93 -17.95
C LYS A 35 -3.22 18.41 -18.13
N HIS A 36 -3.19 19.21 -17.07
CA HIS A 36 -3.46 20.65 -17.13
C HIS A 36 -2.41 21.44 -17.94
N PHE A 37 -1.14 21.03 -17.86
CA PHE A 37 -0.05 21.67 -18.60
C PHE A 37 0.11 21.17 -20.04
N GLN A 38 -0.74 20.26 -20.52
CA GLN A 38 -0.79 19.95 -21.95
C GLN A 38 -1.23 21.20 -22.74
N ALA A 39 -0.60 21.40 -23.90
CA ALA A 39 -0.93 22.50 -24.79
C ALA A 39 -2.34 22.32 -25.36
N ALA A 40 -3.17 23.35 -25.24
CA ALA A 40 -4.51 23.42 -25.83
C ALA A 40 -4.48 24.24 -27.13
N THR A 41 -5.47 24.03 -28.00
CA THR A 41 -5.59 24.77 -29.26
C THR A 41 -5.86 26.26 -29.00
N GLU A 42 -6.64 26.58 -27.96
CA GLU A 42 -6.94 27.95 -27.54
C GLU A 42 -5.78 28.69 -26.83
N ASP A 43 -4.67 28.03 -26.53
CA ASP A 43 -3.55 28.68 -25.83
C ASP A 43 -2.78 29.64 -26.73
N THR A 44 -2.43 30.81 -26.20
CA THR A 44 -1.51 31.75 -26.86
C THR A 44 -0.08 31.20 -26.88
N GLY A 45 0.79 31.72 -27.76
CA GLY A 45 2.19 31.27 -27.87
C GLY A 45 2.94 31.29 -26.54
N LEU A 46 2.81 32.39 -25.79
CA LEU A 46 3.41 32.51 -24.44
C LEU A 46 2.85 31.47 -23.46
N ILE A 47 1.55 31.21 -23.47
CA ILE A 47 0.94 30.22 -22.57
C ILE A 47 1.44 28.81 -22.89
N LYS A 48 1.56 28.47 -24.18
CA LYS A 48 2.12 27.18 -24.63
C LYS A 48 3.56 27.00 -24.16
N GLU A 49 4.39 28.03 -24.29
CA GLU A 49 5.77 27.98 -23.83
C GLU A 49 5.85 27.82 -22.31
N MET A 50 5.09 28.60 -21.54
CA MET A 50 5.03 28.44 -20.08
C MET A 50 4.59 27.02 -19.69
N LYS A 51 3.49 26.53 -20.27
CA LYS A 51 2.97 25.17 -20.03
C LYS A 51 4.02 24.11 -20.32
N LYS A 52 4.77 24.24 -21.43
CA LYS A 52 5.87 23.35 -21.78
C LYS A 52 6.96 23.35 -20.71
N VAL A 53 7.40 24.52 -20.25
CA VAL A 53 8.43 24.61 -19.18
C VAL A 53 7.96 23.91 -17.90
N PHE A 54 6.69 24.09 -17.50
CA PHE A 54 6.14 23.36 -16.35
C PHE A 54 6.10 21.86 -16.58
N LEU A 55 5.60 21.42 -17.74
CA LEU A 55 5.51 20.00 -18.06
C LEU A 55 6.90 19.34 -18.02
N ASP A 56 7.90 19.97 -18.63
CA ASP A 56 9.29 19.49 -18.65
C ASP A 56 9.90 19.40 -17.25
N ASP A 57 9.51 20.30 -16.33
CA ASP A 57 9.93 20.23 -14.92
C ASP A 57 9.24 19.06 -14.19
N PHE A 58 7.92 18.88 -14.36
CA PHE A 58 7.17 17.80 -13.73
C PHE A 58 7.56 16.41 -14.20
N GLU A 59 7.93 16.24 -15.49
CA GLU A 59 8.36 14.96 -16.05
C GLU A 59 9.63 14.41 -15.38
N LYS A 60 10.49 15.30 -14.86
CA LYS A 60 11.74 14.90 -14.19
C LYS A 60 11.52 14.49 -12.73
N ARG A 61 10.38 14.86 -12.14
CA ARG A 61 10.10 14.61 -10.73
C ARG A 61 9.49 13.23 -10.52
N TYR A 62 9.97 12.54 -9.48
CA TYR A 62 9.49 11.24 -9.03
C TYR A 62 9.71 10.06 -9.98
N THR A 63 10.53 10.22 -11.02
CA THR A 63 10.84 9.15 -11.99
C THR A 63 11.45 7.90 -11.36
N GLN A 64 12.24 8.06 -10.30
CA GLN A 64 12.91 6.96 -9.59
C GLN A 64 12.00 6.23 -8.58
N VAL A 65 10.83 6.77 -8.28
CA VAL A 65 9.93 6.26 -7.23
C VAL A 65 8.51 6.03 -7.74
N GLU A 66 8.31 5.98 -9.07
CA GLU A 66 6.97 5.82 -9.66
C GLU A 66 6.26 4.56 -9.18
N ASP A 67 6.97 3.43 -9.15
CA ASP A 67 6.40 2.15 -8.70
C ASP A 67 5.87 2.23 -7.27
N LEU A 68 6.60 2.92 -6.38
CA LEU A 68 6.18 3.16 -5.00
C LEU A 68 4.92 4.04 -4.96
N LEU A 69 4.89 5.13 -5.75
CA LEU A 69 3.75 6.03 -5.78
C LEU A 69 2.50 5.34 -6.34
N TYR A 70 2.64 4.55 -7.40
CA TYR A 70 1.53 3.79 -7.99
C TYR A 70 1.03 2.71 -7.04
N THR A 71 1.93 1.99 -6.39
CA THR A 71 1.58 1.00 -5.36
C THR A 71 0.85 1.66 -4.20
N ALA A 72 1.34 2.80 -3.70
CA ALA A 72 0.68 3.55 -2.63
C ALA A 72 -0.73 4.02 -3.03
N SER A 73 -0.89 4.54 -4.25
CA SER A 73 -2.22 4.92 -4.76
C SER A 73 -3.15 3.72 -4.92
N ALA A 74 -2.64 2.57 -5.38
CA ALA A 74 -3.44 1.36 -5.57
C ALA A 74 -3.95 0.77 -4.24
N LEU A 75 -3.14 0.88 -3.18
CA LEU A 75 -3.48 0.43 -1.83
C LEU A 75 -4.44 1.40 -1.10
N ASP A 76 -4.57 2.64 -1.58
CA ASP A 76 -5.51 3.61 -1.04
C ASP A 76 -6.90 3.44 -1.69
N PRO A 77 -7.95 3.14 -0.91
CA PRO A 77 -9.29 2.94 -1.46
C PRO A 77 -9.82 4.12 -2.29
N ARG A 78 -9.36 5.36 -2.01
CA ARG A 78 -9.75 6.56 -2.74
C ARG A 78 -9.24 6.57 -4.18
N PHE A 79 -8.12 5.89 -4.44
CA PHE A 79 -7.43 5.91 -5.73
C PHE A 79 -7.26 4.52 -6.35
N LYS A 80 -7.89 3.49 -5.78
CA LYS A 80 -7.81 2.09 -6.22
C LYS A 80 -8.05 1.89 -7.72
N SER A 81 -8.92 2.67 -8.35
CA SER A 81 -9.18 2.54 -9.80
C SER A 81 -8.05 3.05 -10.69
N LEU A 82 -7.05 3.76 -10.14
CA LEU A 82 -5.89 4.31 -10.83
C LEU A 82 -6.24 5.02 -12.16
N PRO A 83 -7.21 5.96 -12.20
CA PRO A 83 -7.75 6.52 -13.45
C PRO A 83 -6.76 7.40 -14.24
N PHE A 84 -5.54 7.53 -13.73
CA PHE A 84 -4.46 8.30 -14.33
C PHE A 84 -3.42 7.42 -15.04
N LEU A 85 -3.57 6.09 -14.97
CA LEU A 85 -2.74 5.12 -15.67
C LEU A 85 -3.50 4.51 -16.85
N SER A 86 -2.76 3.85 -17.74
CA SER A 86 -3.37 2.99 -18.75
C SER A 86 -3.88 1.68 -18.11
N ASP A 87 -4.77 0.97 -18.79
CA ASP A 87 -5.26 -0.34 -18.32
C ASP A 87 -4.11 -1.33 -18.13
N HIS A 88 -3.14 -1.32 -19.06
CA HIS A 88 -1.93 -2.15 -19.01
C HIS A 88 -1.07 -1.85 -17.78
N ASP A 89 -0.82 -0.57 -17.48
CA ASP A 89 0.01 -0.18 -16.35
C ASP A 89 -0.70 -0.46 -15.02
N THR A 90 -2.01 -0.24 -14.99
CA THR A 90 -2.87 -0.58 -13.85
C THR A 90 -2.81 -2.07 -13.54
N GLU A 91 -2.95 -2.93 -14.56
CA GLU A 91 -2.82 -4.38 -14.40
C GLU A 91 -1.44 -4.77 -13.89
N THR A 92 -0.39 -4.13 -14.41
CA THR A 92 1.00 -4.38 -13.99
C THR A 92 1.21 -4.06 -12.51
N VAL A 93 0.68 -2.92 -12.03
CA VAL A 93 0.74 -2.53 -10.61
C VAL A 93 0.02 -3.56 -9.73
N PHE A 94 -1.21 -3.95 -10.09
CA PHE A 94 -1.97 -4.92 -9.30
C PHE A 94 -1.34 -6.32 -9.28
N ARG A 95 -0.73 -6.74 -10.40
CA ARG A 95 0.04 -7.98 -10.47
C ARG A 95 1.22 -7.95 -9.51
N SER A 96 2.03 -6.89 -9.53
CA SER A 96 3.16 -6.70 -8.62
C SER A 96 2.74 -6.78 -7.15
N ILE A 97 1.66 -6.08 -6.78
CA ILE A 97 1.11 -6.10 -5.42
C ILE A 97 0.68 -7.52 -5.01
N SER A 98 0.02 -8.24 -5.92
CA SER A 98 -0.47 -9.60 -5.66
C SER A 98 0.67 -10.60 -5.48
N ASP A 99 1.73 -10.46 -6.30
CA ASP A 99 2.94 -11.27 -6.21
C ASP A 99 3.68 -11.03 -4.89
N GLU A 100 3.84 -9.76 -4.49
CA GLU A 100 4.47 -9.39 -3.22
C GLU A 100 3.65 -9.90 -2.02
N ALA A 101 2.32 -9.72 -2.05
CA ALA A 101 1.44 -10.24 -1.01
C ALA A 101 1.54 -11.77 -0.87
N THR A 102 1.63 -12.49 -1.99
CA THR A 102 1.81 -13.94 -2.02
C THR A 102 3.17 -14.35 -1.45
N ALA A 103 4.24 -13.64 -1.81
CA ALA A 103 5.58 -13.86 -1.28
C ALA A 103 5.64 -13.63 0.25
N LEU A 104 5.05 -12.54 0.74
CA LEU A 104 4.95 -12.22 2.16
C LEU A 104 4.15 -13.29 2.93
N HIS A 105 3.05 -13.78 2.36
CA HIS A 105 2.26 -14.86 2.95
C HIS A 105 3.07 -16.16 3.10
N LYS A 106 3.82 -16.54 2.06
CA LYS A 106 4.71 -17.72 2.09
C LYS A 106 5.81 -17.55 3.14
N LYS A 107 6.46 -16.39 3.20
CA LYS A 107 7.51 -16.07 4.18
C LYS A 107 6.99 -16.17 5.62
N LYS A 108 5.81 -15.60 5.91
CA LYS A 108 5.16 -15.67 7.23
C LYS A 108 4.89 -17.13 7.65
N ARG A 109 4.46 -17.98 6.72
CA ARG A 109 4.22 -19.41 7.00
C ARG A 109 5.51 -20.17 7.29
N GLN A 110 6.62 -19.82 6.66
CA GLN A 110 7.93 -20.45 6.90
C GLN A 110 8.54 -20.02 8.23
N THR A 111 8.47 -18.73 8.58
CA THR A 111 8.95 -18.24 9.88
C THR A 111 8.14 -18.81 11.04
N SER A 112 6.81 -18.88 10.95
CA SER A 112 6.00 -19.54 11.99
C SER A 112 6.34 -21.03 12.18
N LYS A 113 6.64 -21.77 11.09
CA LYS A 113 7.08 -23.16 11.21
C LYS A 113 8.48 -23.28 11.84
N ALA A 114 9.42 -22.40 11.47
CA ALA A 114 10.76 -22.40 12.03
C ALA A 114 10.76 -22.06 13.54
N THR A 115 9.96 -21.09 13.97
CA THR A 115 9.78 -20.74 15.39
C THR A 115 9.16 -21.89 16.20
N LEU A 116 8.16 -22.60 15.64
CA LEU A 116 7.59 -23.78 16.29
C LEU A 116 8.58 -24.95 16.39
N VAL A 117 9.46 -25.12 15.40
CA VAL A 117 10.50 -26.17 15.42
C VAL A 117 11.61 -25.84 16.42
N LEU A 118 11.98 -24.56 16.58
CA LEU A 118 12.96 -24.14 17.58
C LEU A 118 12.42 -24.32 19.00
N CYS A 119 11.18 -23.90 19.28
CA CYS A 119 10.56 -24.06 20.60
C CYS A 119 10.46 -25.54 21.05
N LYS A 120 10.25 -26.48 20.11
CA LYS A 120 10.24 -27.92 20.41
C LYS A 120 11.62 -28.52 20.71
N LYS A 121 12.70 -27.89 20.27
CA LYS A 121 14.08 -28.39 20.45
C LYS A 121 14.74 -27.90 21.75
N THR A 122 14.19 -26.88 22.40
CA THR A 122 14.73 -26.32 23.66
C THR A 122 14.02 -26.82 24.91
N LEU A 123 13.02 -27.70 24.79
CA LEU A 123 12.37 -28.32 25.96
C LEU A 123 13.29 -29.42 26.52
N PRO A 124 13.65 -29.39 27.81
CA PRO A 124 14.47 -30.42 28.43
C PRO A 124 13.79 -31.80 28.34
N MET A 125 14.60 -32.85 28.17
CA MET A 125 14.22 -34.25 27.89
C MET A 125 13.16 -34.87 28.84
N GLU A 126 12.92 -34.28 30.00
CA GLU A 126 11.98 -34.77 31.02
C GLU A 126 10.50 -34.74 30.58
N MET A 127 10.13 -33.95 29.57
CA MET A 127 8.71 -33.74 29.22
C MET A 127 8.26 -34.42 27.90
N GLN A 128 9.05 -35.35 27.35
CA GLN A 128 8.70 -36.05 26.10
C GLN A 128 7.93 -37.36 26.32
N ILE A 129 7.89 -37.90 27.54
CA ILE A 129 7.29 -39.22 27.83
C ILE A 129 5.74 -39.17 27.85
N THR A 130 5.13 -38.02 28.12
CA THR A 130 3.66 -37.91 28.28
C THR A 130 2.87 -37.66 27.00
N ALA A 131 3.51 -37.42 25.85
CA ALA A 131 2.79 -37.07 24.62
C ALA A 131 2.37 -38.29 23.75
N GLN A 132 2.94 -39.48 23.99
CA GLN A 132 2.62 -40.68 23.18
C GLN A 132 1.34 -41.42 23.62
N SER A 133 0.76 -41.11 24.78
CA SER A 133 -0.41 -41.83 25.31
C SER A 133 -1.78 -41.23 24.97
N ARG A 134 -1.86 -40.08 24.29
CA ARG A 134 -3.13 -39.40 23.98
C ARG A 134 -3.64 -39.56 22.54
N SER A 135 -3.03 -40.47 21.76
CA SER A 135 -3.56 -40.90 20.46
C SER A 135 -4.36 -42.20 20.64
N ARG A 136 -5.57 -42.09 21.19
CA ARG A 136 -6.71 -43.02 21.11
C ARG A 136 -7.68 -42.64 22.23
N LYS A 137 -8.68 -41.82 21.91
CA LYS A 137 -10.10 -41.98 22.32
C LYS A 137 -10.92 -40.72 21.95
N ASN A 138 -11.82 -40.97 21.00
CA ASN A 138 -13.24 -40.55 20.99
C ASN A 138 -13.60 -39.12 20.57
N HIS A 139 -14.18 -39.04 19.37
CA HIS A 139 -15.57 -38.64 19.14
C HIS A 139 -16.29 -38.05 20.38
N LYS A 140 -16.51 -36.74 20.40
CA LYS A 140 -17.85 -36.13 20.37
C LYS A 140 -17.76 -34.60 20.42
N LEU A 141 -18.63 -34.01 19.63
CA LEU A 141 -18.92 -32.61 19.43
C LEU A 141 -19.39 -31.95 20.75
N HIS A 142 -18.78 -30.85 21.18
CA HIS A 142 -19.45 -29.75 21.87
C HIS A 142 -18.54 -28.52 21.93
N SER A 143 -19.06 -27.36 21.52
CA SER A 143 -18.37 -26.08 21.62
C SER A 143 -18.32 -25.58 23.07
N PRO A 144 -17.37 -24.70 23.39
CA PRO A 144 -17.59 -23.72 24.44
C PRO A 144 -17.34 -22.30 23.91
N ILE A 145 -18.45 -21.59 23.74
CA ILE A 145 -18.51 -20.14 23.95
C ILE A 145 -17.99 -19.86 25.37
N GLY A 146 -17.15 -18.84 25.51
CA GLY A 146 -16.87 -18.20 26.79
C GLY A 146 -15.47 -18.39 27.35
N TYR A 147 -14.49 -17.68 26.79
CA TYR A 147 -13.28 -17.26 27.53
C TYR A 147 -12.79 -15.93 26.94
N TYR A 148 -13.53 -14.86 27.21
CA TYR A 148 -13.08 -13.48 27.07
C TYR A 148 -13.56 -12.71 28.29
N MET A 149 -12.81 -12.80 29.39
CA MET A 149 -12.86 -11.90 30.53
C MET A 149 -11.82 -12.36 31.55
N SER A 150 -10.63 -11.77 31.50
CA SER A 150 -9.88 -11.31 32.68
C SER A 150 -8.44 -10.93 32.27
N CYS A 151 -8.30 -9.76 31.64
CA CYS A 151 -7.03 -9.04 31.58
C CYS A 151 -7.31 -7.58 31.94
N ILE A 152 -7.87 -7.35 33.13
CA ILE A 152 -7.82 -6.04 33.80
C ILE A 152 -7.42 -6.35 35.24
N ASN A 153 -6.34 -5.69 35.67
CA ASN A 153 -5.69 -5.73 37.00
C ASN A 153 -4.57 -6.76 37.19
N TYR A 154 -3.37 -6.45 36.71
CA TYR A 154 -2.20 -6.35 37.59
C TYR A 154 -1.06 -5.54 36.95
N ILE A 155 -0.77 -4.40 37.61
CA ILE A 155 0.40 -3.48 37.54
C ILE A 155 0.45 -2.51 36.36
#